data_AF-A0A0G1SCS5-F1
#
_entry.id   AF-A0A0G1SCS5-F1
#
_cell.length_a   1.000
_cell.length_b   1.000
_cell.length_c   1.000
_cell.angle_alpha   90.00
_cell.angle_beta   90.00
_cell.angle_gamma   90.00
#
_symmetry.space_group_name_H-M   'P 1'
#
loop_
_entity.id
_entity.type
_entity.pdbx_description
1 polymer ?
#
loop_
_entity_poly.entity_id
_entity_poly.type
_entity_poly.pdbx_seq_one_letter_code
_entity_poly.pdbx_strand_id
1 'polypeptide(L)'
;MIFMSLFRPSFESSPSAASAEAEVQRTSEIFGEAIMDSVSSVRDSLPEQHRAHFETLRQEIIDFTKAHGIPKESLTKPAALREATSKLSIPDLERLALLLERFEYLLKNGEPKKEDYTEALEYA
;
A
#
# COMPACT_ATOMS: atom_id res chain seq x y z
N MET A 1 32.43 45.98 35.89
CA MET A 1 30.98 46.27 35.97
C MET A 1 30.26 45.36 35.00
N ILE A 2 29.29 44.62 35.53
CA ILE A 2 28.50 43.53 34.93
C ILE A 2 27.46 44.12 33.95
N PHE A 3 27.16 43.51 32.79
CA PHE A 3 25.89 42.79 32.52
C PHE A 3 25.78 42.19 31.12
N MET A 4 25.04 41.09 31.13
CA MET A 4 24.76 40.06 30.15
C MET A 4 24.03 40.54 28.90
N SER A 5 24.18 39.80 27.80
CA SER A 5 23.05 39.39 26.98
C SER A 5 23.41 38.07 26.29
N LEU A 6 22.79 36.99 26.76
CA LEU A 6 22.78 35.70 26.09
C LEU A 6 22.05 35.85 24.75
N PHE A 7 22.71 35.52 23.65
CA PHE A 7 22.00 35.10 22.45
C PHE A 7 22.32 33.63 22.21
N ARG A 8 21.55 32.76 22.90
CA ARG A 8 21.45 31.34 22.59
C ARG A 8 20.47 31.22 21.42
N PRO A 9 20.87 30.76 20.23
CA PRO A 9 19.88 30.36 19.24
C PRO A 9 19.26 29.06 19.75
N SER A 10 18.06 29.19 20.31
CA SER A 10 17.15 28.09 20.58
C SER A 10 16.04 28.20 19.56
N PHE A 11 16.24 27.64 18.37
CA PHE A 11 15.16 27.25 17.46
C PHE A 11 15.67 26.00 16.74
N GLU A 12 15.43 24.86 17.38
CA GLU A 12 14.34 23.96 17.00
C GLU A 12 14.83 23.05 15.88
N SER A 13 15.43 21.94 16.33
CA SER A 13 15.59 20.75 15.51
C SER A 13 14.19 20.31 15.10
N SER A 14 13.70 20.76 13.94
CA SER A 14 12.47 20.25 13.35
C SER A 14 12.57 18.73 13.26
N PRO A 15 11.73 17.95 13.96
CA PRO A 15 11.63 16.54 13.69
C PRO A 15 10.71 16.41 12.46
N SER A 16 11.24 16.68 11.27
CA SER A 16 10.52 16.36 10.03
C SER A 16 10.69 14.86 9.70
N ALA A 17 10.36 14.00 10.67
CA ALA A 17 10.26 12.56 10.50
C ALA A 17 8.79 12.07 10.55
N ALA A 18 7.81 12.98 10.59
CA ALA A 18 6.41 12.63 10.80
C ALA A 18 5.60 12.32 9.54
N SER A 19 6.16 12.47 8.33
CA SER A 19 5.37 12.27 7.09
C SER A 19 5.31 10.81 6.63
N ALA A 20 6.39 10.06 6.77
CA ALA A 20 6.44 8.69 6.24
C ALA A 20 5.53 7.73 7.02
N GLU A 21 5.56 7.78 8.36
CA GLU A 21 4.79 6.82 9.17
C GLU A 21 3.28 7.11 9.15
N ALA A 22 2.87 8.40 9.13
CA ALA A 22 1.46 8.77 9.06
C ALA A 22 0.85 8.46 7.69
N GLU A 23 1.62 8.57 6.61
CA GLU A 23 1.17 8.24 5.27
C GLU A 23 1.10 6.72 5.06
N VAL A 24 2.09 5.97 5.55
CA VAL A 24 2.11 4.49 5.52
C VAL A 24 0.97 3.89 6.37
N GLN A 25 0.62 4.51 7.49
CA GLN A 25 -0.53 4.08 8.30
C GLN A 25 -1.85 4.35 7.57
N ARG A 26 -2.05 5.54 6.99
CA ARG A 26 -3.25 5.83 6.20
C ARG A 26 -3.41 4.93 4.99
N THR A 27 -2.32 4.66 4.26
CA THR A 27 -2.40 3.76 3.10
C THR A 27 -2.73 2.33 3.53
N SER A 28 -2.19 1.85 4.65
CA SER A 28 -2.53 0.54 5.21
C SER A 28 -4.00 0.43 5.65
N GLU A 29 -4.56 1.50 6.24
CA GLU A 29 -5.97 1.56 6.62
C GLU A 29 -6.89 1.57 5.39
N ILE A 30 -6.63 2.43 4.41
CA ILE A 30 -7.41 2.52 3.16
C ILE A 30 -7.31 1.20 2.38
N PHE A 31 -6.11 0.62 2.31
CA PHE A 31 -5.87 -0.68 1.66
C PHE A 31 -6.63 -1.80 2.37
N GLY A 32 -6.54 -1.86 3.69
CA GLY A 32 -7.24 -2.86 4.49
C GLY A 32 -8.76 -2.75 4.37
N GLU A 33 -9.29 -1.53 4.36
CA GLU A 33 -10.72 -1.25 4.14
C GLU A 33 -11.18 -1.70 2.75
N ALA A 34 -10.41 -1.37 1.72
CA ALA A 34 -10.68 -1.74 0.33
C ALA A 34 -10.70 -3.26 0.09
N ILE A 35 -9.88 -4.03 0.82
CA ILE A 35 -9.86 -5.49 0.74
C ILE A 35 -11.00 -6.13 1.56
N MET A 36 -11.33 -5.62 2.76
CA MET A 36 -12.12 -6.40 3.72
C MET A 36 -13.63 -6.51 3.43
N ASP A 37 -14.32 -5.40 3.08
CA ASP A 37 -15.72 -5.37 2.56
C ASP A 37 -16.38 -3.98 2.58
N SER A 38 -15.80 -2.97 3.23
CA SER A 38 -16.39 -1.61 3.33
C SER A 38 -16.12 -0.78 2.07
N VAL A 39 -16.28 -1.42 0.92
CA VAL A 39 -15.70 -0.99 -0.35
C VAL A 39 -16.53 0.08 -1.06
N SER A 40 -17.77 0.36 -0.62
CA SER A 40 -18.63 1.33 -1.31
C SER A 40 -17.93 2.69 -1.40
N SER A 41 -17.43 3.26 -0.31
CA SER A 41 -16.79 4.58 -0.35
C SER A 41 -15.56 4.63 -1.27
N VAL A 42 -14.66 3.65 -1.13
CA VAL A 42 -13.41 3.58 -1.89
C VAL A 42 -13.66 3.32 -3.36
N ARG A 43 -14.47 2.30 -3.69
CA ARG A 43 -14.84 1.98 -5.08
C ARG A 43 -15.66 3.11 -5.70
N ASP A 44 -16.59 3.71 -4.95
CA ASP A 44 -17.46 4.74 -5.48
C ASP A 44 -16.70 6.05 -5.75
N SER A 45 -15.56 6.27 -5.06
CA SER A 45 -14.61 7.35 -5.37
C SER A 45 -13.85 7.16 -6.69
N LEU A 46 -13.77 5.93 -7.20
CA LEU A 46 -13.13 5.64 -8.49
C LEU A 46 -14.09 5.94 -9.64
N PRO A 47 -13.57 6.42 -10.79
CA PRO A 47 -14.33 6.52 -12.02
C PRO A 47 -14.99 5.18 -12.37
N GLU A 48 -16.23 5.22 -12.86
CA GLU A 48 -17.03 4.02 -13.12
C GLU A 48 -16.31 2.99 -14.01
N GLN A 49 -15.59 3.48 -15.03
CA GLN A 49 -14.77 2.67 -15.93
C GLN A 49 -13.64 1.87 -15.24
N HIS A 50 -13.19 2.30 -14.05
CA HIS A 50 -12.10 1.65 -13.31
C HIS A 50 -12.59 0.81 -12.13
N ARG A 51 -13.90 0.85 -11.81
CA ARG A 51 -14.49 0.02 -10.75
C ARG A 51 -14.38 -1.47 -11.02
N ALA A 52 -14.49 -1.89 -12.29
CA ALA A 52 -14.29 -3.28 -12.67
C ALA A 52 -12.83 -3.72 -12.44
N HIS A 53 -11.87 -2.87 -12.83
CA HIS A 53 -10.44 -3.16 -12.63
C HIS A 53 -10.08 -3.21 -11.14
N PHE A 54 -10.67 -2.33 -10.33
CA PHE A 54 -10.57 -2.39 -8.87
C PHE A 54 -11.01 -3.75 -8.33
N GLU A 55 -12.19 -4.24 -8.72
CA GLU A 55 -12.72 -5.50 -8.21
C GLU A 55 -11.87 -6.69 -8.69
N THR A 56 -11.36 -6.65 -9.92
CA THR A 56 -10.42 -7.65 -10.44
C THR A 56 -9.16 -7.72 -9.58
N LEU A 57 -8.46 -6.60 -9.36
CA LEU A 57 -7.23 -6.59 -8.55
C LEU A 57 -7.49 -7.02 -7.11
N ARG A 58 -8.60 -6.57 -6.52
CA ARG A 58 -9.03 -7.00 -5.18
C ARG A 58 -9.20 -8.51 -5.13
N GLN A 59 -9.93 -9.08 -6.08
CA GLN A 59 -10.20 -10.51 -6.11
C GLN A 59 -8.93 -11.32 -6.37
N GLU A 60 -8.02 -10.85 -7.23
CA GLU A 60 -6.72 -11.48 -7.44
C GLU A 60 -5.87 -11.52 -6.18
N ILE A 61 -5.83 -10.44 -5.39
CA ILE A 61 -5.13 -10.41 -4.10
C ILE A 61 -5.76 -11.40 -3.11
N ILE A 62 -7.10 -11.45 -3.05
CA ILE A 62 -7.83 -12.38 -2.16
C ILE A 62 -7.57 -13.83 -2.57
N ASP A 63 -7.65 -14.14 -3.86
CA ASP A 63 -7.45 -15.50 -4.38
C ASP A 63 -6.00 -15.94 -4.21
N PHE A 64 -5.03 -15.05 -4.46
CA PHE A 64 -3.62 -15.28 -4.21
C PHE A 64 -3.38 -15.62 -2.73
N THR A 65 -3.81 -14.74 -1.82
CA THR A 65 -3.61 -14.95 -0.38
C THR A 65 -4.29 -16.23 0.10
N LYS A 66 -5.50 -16.53 -0.37
CA LYS A 66 -6.20 -17.78 -0.09
C LYS A 66 -5.44 -19.01 -0.59
N ALA A 67 -4.88 -18.98 -1.79
CA ALA A 67 -4.09 -20.08 -2.36
C ALA A 67 -2.83 -20.38 -1.54
N HIS A 68 -2.25 -19.35 -0.91
CA HIS A 68 -1.07 -19.48 -0.06
C HIS A 68 -1.39 -19.64 1.45
N GLY A 69 -2.66 -19.77 1.83
CA GLY A 69 -3.08 -19.92 3.23
C GLY A 69 -2.84 -18.67 4.08
N ILE A 70 -2.74 -17.49 3.44
CA ILE A 70 -2.55 -16.21 4.10
C ILE A 70 -3.95 -15.64 4.41
N PRO A 71 -4.26 -15.34 5.69
CA PRO A 71 -5.55 -14.75 6.03
C PRO A 71 -5.62 -13.31 5.47
N LYS A 72 -6.79 -12.92 4.93
CA LYS A 72 -7.02 -11.57 4.40
C LYS A 72 -6.75 -10.45 5.42
N GLU A 73 -6.87 -10.77 6.70
CA GLU A 73 -6.61 -9.86 7.82
C GLU A 73 -5.13 -9.46 7.88
N SER A 74 -4.22 -10.33 7.44
CA SER A 74 -2.78 -10.04 7.39
C SER A 74 -2.47 -8.91 6.41
N LEU A 75 -3.29 -8.74 5.36
CA LEU A 75 -3.13 -7.65 4.38
C LEU A 75 -3.35 -6.26 4.99
N THR A 76 -4.04 -6.18 6.13
CA THR A 76 -4.32 -4.91 6.82
C THR A 76 -3.17 -4.45 7.72
N LYS A 77 -2.18 -5.32 7.98
CA LYS A 77 -1.10 -5.08 8.95
C LYS A 77 0.26 -5.44 8.33
N PRO A 78 1.16 -4.47 8.10
CA PRO A 78 2.45 -4.73 7.46
C PRO A 78 3.27 -5.82 8.16
N ALA A 79 3.28 -5.85 9.49
CA ALA A 79 3.97 -6.87 10.27
C ALA A 79 3.39 -8.28 10.06
N ALA A 80 2.05 -8.41 10.06
CA ALA A 80 1.37 -9.68 9.85
C ALA A 80 1.50 -10.17 8.40
N LEU A 81 1.46 -9.25 7.44
CA LEU A 81 1.74 -9.56 6.03
C LEU A 81 3.16 -10.09 5.87
N ARG A 82 4.16 -9.40 6.42
CA ARG A 82 5.56 -9.82 6.37
C ARG A 82 5.78 -11.20 7.00
N GLU A 83 5.12 -11.49 8.11
CA GLU A 83 5.18 -12.81 8.73
C GLU A 83 4.54 -13.88 7.85
N ALA A 84 3.34 -13.61 7.31
CA ALA A 84 2.61 -14.54 6.46
C ALA A 84 3.31 -14.81 5.12
N THR A 85 4.01 -13.81 4.56
CA THR A 85 4.73 -13.94 3.30
C THR A 85 6.15 -14.48 3.46
N SER A 86 6.66 -14.63 4.69
CA SER A 86 8.02 -15.10 4.96
C SER A 86 8.34 -16.49 4.41
N LYS A 87 7.30 -17.31 4.14
CA LYS A 87 7.40 -18.67 3.61
C LYS A 87 7.11 -18.76 2.11
N LEU A 88 6.76 -17.64 1.47
CA LEU A 88 6.51 -17.60 0.03
C LEU A 88 7.82 -17.78 -0.74
N SER A 89 7.70 -18.37 -1.93
CA SER A 89 8.80 -18.38 -2.88
C SER A 89 9.09 -16.96 -3.38
N ILE A 90 10.30 -16.72 -3.89
CA ILE A 90 10.65 -15.44 -4.53
C ILE A 90 9.65 -15.05 -5.63
N PRO A 91 9.26 -15.93 -6.59
CA PRO A 91 8.29 -15.53 -7.62
C PRO A 91 6.91 -15.23 -7.06
N ASP A 92 6.48 -15.91 -6.00
CA ASP A 92 5.21 -15.60 -5.33
C ASP A 92 5.27 -14.24 -4.62
N LEU A 93 6.42 -13.89 -4.01
CA LEU A 93 6.64 -12.58 -3.41
C LEU A 93 6.62 -11.46 -4.45
N GLU A 94 7.28 -11.65 -5.60
CA GLU A 94 7.28 -10.69 -6.70
C GLU A 94 5.87 -10.49 -7.25
N ARG A 95 5.13 -11.60 -7.46
CA ARG A 95 3.74 -11.55 -7.90
C ARG A 95 2.85 -10.81 -6.90
N LEU A 96 2.99 -11.09 -5.61
CA LEU A 96 2.23 -10.38 -4.58
C LEU A 96 2.59 -8.89 -4.56
N ALA A 97 3.88 -8.55 -4.61
CA ALA A 97 4.32 -7.15 -4.63
C ALA A 97 3.74 -6.39 -5.82
N LEU A 98 3.72 -6.99 -7.01
CA LEU A 98 3.13 -6.41 -8.22
C LEU A 98 1.61 -6.17 -8.06
N LEU A 99 0.88 -7.12 -7.49
CA LEU A 99 -0.55 -6.98 -7.22
C LEU A 99 -0.84 -5.84 -6.23
N LEU A 100 -0.09 -5.79 -5.12
CA LEU A 100 -0.23 -4.75 -4.10
C LEU A 100 0.10 -3.37 -4.67
N GLU A 101 1.18 -3.26 -5.46
CA GLU A 101 1.60 -2.00 -6.08
C GLU A 101 0.54 -1.47 -7.05
N ARG A 102 -0.05 -2.34 -7.89
CA ARG A 102 -1.12 -1.94 -8.82
C ARG A 102 -2.36 -1.47 -8.09
N PHE A 103 -2.73 -2.17 -7.03
CA PHE A 103 -3.89 -1.80 -6.22
C PHE A 103 -3.67 -0.48 -5.50
N GLU A 104 -2.50 -0.28 -4.89
CA GLU A 104 -2.13 0.99 -4.27
C GLU A 104 -2.11 2.15 -5.29
N TYR A 105 -1.56 1.93 -6.48
CA TYR A 105 -1.57 2.93 -7.55
C TYR A 105 -2.99 3.31 -7.96
N LEU A 106 -3.87 2.32 -8.14
CA LEU A 106 -5.27 2.57 -8.50
C LEU A 106 -5.98 3.40 -7.43
N LEU A 107 -5.75 3.10 -6.15
CA LEU A 107 -6.33 3.83 -5.02
C LEU A 107 -5.83 5.28 -4.95
N LYS A 108 -4.54 5.52 -5.22
CA LYS A 108 -3.92 6.85 -5.15
C LYS A 108 -4.27 7.74 -6.34
N ASN A 109 -4.30 7.16 -7.55
CA ASN A 109 -4.42 7.93 -8.79
C ASN A 109 -5.83 7.91 -9.38
N GLY A 110 -6.68 6.98 -8.94
CA GLY A 110 -8.02 6.81 -9.50
C GLY A 110 -8.05 6.17 -10.88
N GLU A 111 -6.91 5.71 -11.40
CA GLU A 111 -6.76 5.07 -12.71
C GLU A 111 -5.81 3.85 -12.61
N PRO A 112 -5.96 2.83 -13.48
CA PRO A 112 -5.07 1.68 -13.50
C PRO A 112 -3.63 2.10 -13.81
N LYS A 113 -2.66 1.44 -13.16
CA LYS A 113 -1.25 1.61 -13.51
C LYS A 113 -1.06 1.17 -14.95
N LYS A 114 -0.54 2.06 -15.79
CA LYS A 114 -0.15 1.70 -17.16
C LYS A 114 0.95 0.66 -17.05
N GLU A 115 0.68 -0.54 -17.52
CA GLU A 115 1.67 -1.59 -17.60
C GLU A 115 2.61 -1.22 -18.76
N ASP A 116 3.87 -0.93 -18.48
CA ASP A 116 4.90 -0.99 -19.51
C ASP A 116 5.00 -2.47 -19.89
N TYR A 117 4.29 -2.88 -20.95
CA TYR A 117 4.17 -4.25 -21.46
C TYR A 117 5.49 -4.82 -22.02
N THR A 118 6.62 -4.59 -21.37
CA THR A 118 7.92 -5.15 -21.78
C THR A 118 8.23 -6.51 -21.15
N GLU A 119 7.47 -6.97 -20.14
CA GLU A 119 7.81 -8.19 -19.38
C GLU A 119 6.80 -9.34 -19.53
N ALA A 120 5.72 -9.17 -20.30
CA ALA A 120 4.69 -10.20 -20.48
C ALA A 120 4.94 -11.17 -21.65
N LEU A 121 6.09 -11.08 -22.35
CA LEU A 121 6.36 -11.86 -23.57
C LEU A 121 7.49 -12.89 -23.47
N GLU A 122 8.12 -13.09 -22.32
CA GLU A 122 9.19 -14.11 -22.15
C GLU A 122 8.77 -15.35 -21.34
N TYR A 123 7.48 -15.67 -21.32
CA TYR A 123 7.00 -16.97 -20.85
C TYR A 123 6.08 -17.61 -21.91
N ALA A 124 6.69 -18.09 -23.00
CA ALA A 124 6.08 -18.98 -23.98
C ALA A 124 7.02 -20.15 -24.28
#